data_AF-A0A084VJC5-F1
#
_entry.id   AF-A0A084VJC5-F1
#
_cell.length_a   1.000
_cell.length_b   1.000
_cell.length_c   1.000
_cell.angle_alpha   90.00
_cell.angle_beta   90.00
_cell.angle_gamma   90.00
#
_symmetry.space_group_name_H-M   'P 1'
#
loop_
_entity.id
_entity.type
_entity.pdbx_description
1 polymer ?
#
loop_
_entity_poly.entity_id
_entity_poly.type
_entity_poly.pdbx_seq_one_letter_code
_entity_poly.pdbx_strand_id
1 'polypeptide(L)'
;MQVTVKVPCRATPEEVLKRILEKKQISAKARNDNSADFILKVCGREEYIYGSHPIIDFQYVQDCLSRDEIPTFVPRLVRTVEVFKNDIYDAREDFSQWTAVGSNALAIAGGGPKAKLQTQQQQQSQQQQHPTLRKPKHLTSWEVNTKLSCTVHEIQNLNCDANRNVEVGIQLGLFHGGKSLCKTERTRMVLINKTHASWNQRIEFDINVSNVPRMARLCLVVYENIRTAKGIGIRARRTKDGLINPIAWVNTMVFDYKSQLKTDSATLYTWTYAEDAQSDDILHPLGTVEPNPKRDETPSVLLSFGSYDYDGQIIVYPSEEELLAHAARMSHRNEHLNRESAEDTRSIKEILSVYMYNDRLNDIHEQDRNAIWAKRRDCLQQMPQGLPCLLYCVEWNNRDEVAEIVSLLQEWPKLLVERALELLDYAYADKYVRRYAVACLSTIEDDELLLYLLQLVQALKHESYLNCDLVGFLLKRALHNQHIGHFIFWHLRSELGVPSVQVRFGLILEAYLKGSPEHVIVLLRQTQCLHQLKICSDTVKKGSKERAGRC
;
A
#
# COMPACT_ATOMS: atom_id res chain seq x y z
N MET A 1 51.07 -0.20 -7.84
CA MET A 1 51.77 -1.04 -6.83
C MET A 1 50.71 -1.75 -6.01
N GLN A 2 50.74 -3.08 -6.00
CA GLN A 2 49.83 -3.91 -5.21
C GLN A 2 50.49 -4.23 -3.87
N VAL A 3 49.73 -4.17 -2.78
CA VAL A 3 50.21 -4.44 -1.42
C VAL A 3 49.22 -5.37 -0.72
N THR A 4 49.72 -6.46 -0.13
CA THR A 4 48.91 -7.38 0.68
C THR A 4 49.14 -7.08 2.16
N VAL A 5 48.08 -6.86 2.93
CA VAL A 5 48.15 -6.61 4.39
C VAL A 5 47.42 -7.70 5.14
N LYS A 6 47.91 -8.04 6.35
CA LYS A 6 47.18 -8.91 7.29
C LYS A 6 46.50 -8.05 8.33
N VAL A 7 45.21 -8.25 8.51
CA VAL A 7 44.35 -7.50 9.45
C VAL A 7 43.47 -8.48 10.22
N PRO A 8 43.14 -8.19 11.49
CA PRO A 8 42.08 -8.89 12.19
C PRO A 8 40.75 -8.79 11.42
N CYS A 9 39.89 -9.81 11.48
CA CYS A 9 38.56 -9.77 10.86
C CYS A 9 37.66 -8.68 11.44
N ARG A 10 37.90 -8.30 12.71
CA ARG A 10 37.19 -7.21 13.38
C ARG A 10 37.77 -5.82 13.15
N ALA A 11 38.79 -5.70 12.29
CA ALA A 11 39.39 -4.41 12.01
C ALA A 11 38.41 -3.48 11.28
N THR A 12 38.47 -2.20 11.56
CA THR A 12 37.66 -1.20 10.84
C THR A 12 38.30 -0.84 9.49
N PRO A 13 37.53 -0.28 8.54
CA PRO A 13 38.07 0.22 7.27
C PRO A 13 39.25 1.19 7.44
N GLU A 14 39.22 2.03 8.47
CA GLU A 14 40.31 2.97 8.78
C GLU A 14 41.59 2.25 9.22
N GLU A 15 41.48 1.22 10.07
CA GLU A 15 42.63 0.41 10.49
C GLU A 15 43.26 -0.35 9.32
N VAL A 16 42.42 -0.82 8.39
CA VAL A 16 42.87 -1.44 7.13
C VAL A 16 43.64 -0.43 6.28
N LEU A 17 43.10 0.79 6.10
CA LEU A 17 43.77 1.88 5.37
C LEU A 17 45.11 2.25 6.00
N LYS A 18 45.18 2.40 7.32
CA LYS A 18 46.41 2.72 8.05
C LYS A 18 47.50 1.69 7.75
N ARG A 19 47.20 0.39 7.83
CA ARG A 19 48.15 -0.68 7.49
C ARG A 19 48.59 -0.67 6.02
N ILE A 20 47.68 -0.34 5.11
CA ILE A 20 48.00 -0.21 3.68
C ILE A 20 49.00 0.94 3.48
N LEU A 21 48.75 2.11 4.10
CA LEU A 21 49.61 3.29 3.99
C LEU A 21 50.97 3.07 4.64
N GLU A 22 51.03 2.48 5.84
CA GLU A 22 52.28 2.11 6.52
C GLU A 22 53.15 1.19 5.64
N LYS A 23 52.55 0.15 5.07
CA LYS A 23 53.27 -0.80 4.20
C LYS A 23 53.71 -0.15 2.87
N LYS A 24 52.95 0.81 2.36
CA LYS A 24 53.31 1.58 1.15
C LYS A 24 54.43 2.59 1.42
N GLN A 25 54.45 3.27 2.58
CA GLN A 25 55.53 4.19 2.97
C GLN A 25 56.88 3.46 3.06
N ILE A 26 56.90 2.28 3.68
CA ILE A 26 58.09 1.41 3.75
C ILE A 26 58.59 1.07 2.34
N SER A 27 57.67 0.83 1.40
CA SER A 27 58.01 0.41 0.04
C SER A 27 58.38 1.55 -0.92
N ALA A 28 58.00 2.81 -0.63
CA ALA A 28 58.05 3.90 -1.61
C ALA A 28 58.79 5.18 -1.17
N LYS A 29 59.35 5.26 0.06
CA LYS A 29 60.03 6.48 0.59
C LYS A 29 59.22 7.79 0.36
N ALA A 30 57.89 7.73 0.48
CA ALA A 30 56.97 8.82 0.14
C ALA A 30 56.11 9.25 1.35
N ARG A 31 55.56 10.48 1.21
CA ARG A 31 54.87 11.38 2.18
C ARG A 31 54.04 10.73 3.30
N ASN A 32 53.93 11.48 4.41
CA ASN A 32 53.10 11.18 5.59
C ASN A 32 51.59 11.35 5.27
N ASP A 33 51.06 10.48 4.40
CA ASP A 33 49.65 10.43 4.02
C ASP A 33 48.77 10.01 5.21
N ASN A 34 47.69 10.75 5.49
CA ASN A 34 46.75 10.45 6.57
C ASN A 34 45.67 9.46 6.11
N SER A 35 45.37 8.43 6.90
CA SER A 35 44.31 7.45 6.58
C SER A 35 42.93 8.08 6.41
N ALA A 36 42.64 9.17 7.14
CA ALA A 36 41.37 9.89 7.05
C ALA A 36 41.12 10.55 5.69
N ASP A 37 42.17 10.78 4.89
CA ASP A 37 42.03 11.36 3.55
C ASP A 37 41.61 10.31 2.50
N PHE A 38 41.57 9.03 2.87
CA PHE A 38 41.28 7.91 1.98
C PHE A 38 40.02 7.14 2.38
N ILE A 39 39.42 6.50 1.38
CA ILE A 39 38.33 5.53 1.52
C ILE A 39 38.70 4.25 0.75
N LEU A 40 38.22 3.09 1.23
CA LEU A 40 38.41 1.84 0.52
C LEU A 40 37.32 1.69 -0.54
N LYS A 41 37.72 1.63 -1.82
CA LYS A 41 36.85 1.25 -2.92
C LYS A 41 37.04 -0.22 -3.27
N VAL A 42 35.97 -0.97 -3.47
CA VAL A 42 36.04 -2.35 -3.96
C VAL A 42 36.61 -2.38 -5.38
N CYS A 43 37.57 -3.27 -5.63
CA CYS A 43 38.17 -3.38 -6.95
C CYS A 43 37.12 -3.82 -7.99
N GLY A 44 36.99 -3.06 -9.09
CA GLY A 44 36.05 -3.37 -10.18
C GLY A 44 34.59 -2.98 -9.94
N ARG A 45 34.25 -2.40 -8.77
CA ARG A 45 32.87 -1.98 -8.43
C ARG A 45 32.83 -0.52 -7.97
N GLU A 46 31.74 0.19 -8.22
CA GLU A 46 31.47 1.50 -7.59
C GLU A 46 30.86 1.29 -6.20
N GLU A 47 31.60 0.61 -5.35
CA GLU A 47 31.21 0.25 -3.98
C GLU A 47 32.34 0.68 -3.04
N TYR A 48 31.98 1.31 -1.92
CA TYR A 48 32.92 1.92 -0.99
C TYR A 48 32.67 1.39 0.42
N ILE A 49 33.74 1.06 1.13
CA ILE A 49 33.71 0.55 2.49
C ILE A 49 34.26 1.63 3.42
N TYR A 50 33.44 2.04 4.39
CA TYR A 50 33.72 3.11 5.33
C TYR A 50 32.90 2.94 6.62
N GLY A 51 33.12 3.82 7.59
CA GLY A 51 32.43 3.80 8.88
C GLY A 51 33.16 2.94 9.93
N SER A 52 32.46 2.64 11.01
CA SER A 52 32.99 1.91 12.18
C SER A 52 32.69 0.41 12.17
N HIS A 53 32.01 -0.09 11.14
CA HIS A 53 31.68 -1.51 11.02
C HIS A 53 32.95 -2.35 10.83
N PRO A 54 33.06 -3.51 11.49
CA PRO A 54 34.07 -4.51 11.19
C PRO A 54 34.16 -4.85 9.70
N ILE A 55 35.36 -5.02 9.16
CA ILE A 55 35.58 -5.34 7.75
C ILE A 55 34.90 -6.65 7.34
N ILE A 56 34.74 -7.60 8.27
CA ILE A 56 34.05 -8.88 8.07
C ILE A 56 32.53 -8.75 7.90
N ASP A 57 31.93 -7.63 8.28
CA ASP A 57 30.47 -7.43 8.20
C ASP A 57 30.02 -6.94 6.81
N PHE A 58 30.97 -6.49 5.97
CA PHE A 58 30.66 -6.08 4.60
C PHE A 58 30.43 -7.29 3.69
N GLN A 59 29.30 -7.32 2.99
CA GLN A 59 28.91 -8.43 2.11
C GLN A 59 30.01 -8.80 1.10
N TYR A 60 30.68 -7.82 0.49
CA TYR A 60 31.80 -8.08 -0.43
C TYR A 60 32.91 -8.93 0.20
N VAL A 61 33.24 -8.68 1.48
CA VAL A 61 34.29 -9.40 2.21
C VAL A 61 33.83 -10.80 2.55
N GLN A 62 32.60 -10.96 3.04
CA GLN A 62 32.01 -12.26 3.32
C GLN A 62 31.94 -13.13 2.05
N ASP A 63 31.52 -12.53 0.95
CA ASP A 63 31.47 -13.14 -0.38
C ASP A 63 32.84 -13.65 -0.82
N CYS A 64 33.89 -12.81 -0.74
CA CYS A 64 35.24 -13.22 -1.08
C CYS A 64 35.71 -14.39 -0.21
N LEU A 65 35.54 -14.29 1.11
CA LEU A 65 35.98 -15.33 2.04
C LEU A 65 35.23 -16.64 1.85
N SER A 66 33.92 -16.60 1.54
CA SER A 66 33.14 -17.82 1.26
C SER A 66 33.60 -18.54 -0.01
N ARG A 67 34.30 -17.86 -0.91
CA ARG A 67 34.90 -18.40 -2.14
C ARG A 67 36.41 -18.65 -2.02
N ASP A 68 36.99 -18.55 -0.82
CA ASP A 68 38.43 -18.60 -0.59
C ASP A 68 39.24 -17.54 -1.39
N GLU A 69 38.60 -16.41 -1.71
CA GLU A 69 39.21 -15.27 -2.42
C GLU A 69 39.73 -14.22 -1.43
N ILE A 70 40.80 -13.51 -1.81
CA ILE A 70 41.34 -12.40 -1.03
C ILE A 70 40.60 -11.10 -1.41
N PRO A 71 39.91 -10.44 -0.45
CA PRO A 71 39.26 -9.15 -0.70
C PRO A 71 40.26 -8.13 -1.23
N THR A 72 39.93 -7.47 -2.34
CA THR A 72 40.83 -6.53 -3.02
C THR A 72 40.22 -5.13 -3.07
N PHE A 73 40.97 -4.16 -2.53
CA PHE A 73 40.55 -2.78 -2.42
C PHE A 73 41.50 -1.82 -3.15
N VAL A 74 40.95 -0.68 -3.53
CA VAL A 74 41.66 0.46 -4.10
C VAL A 74 41.46 1.66 -3.16
N PRO A 75 42.48 2.09 -2.42
CA PRO A 75 42.41 3.34 -1.66
C PRO A 75 42.18 4.52 -2.61
N ARG A 76 41.10 5.28 -2.36
CA ARG A 76 40.73 6.48 -3.13
C ARG A 76 40.74 7.67 -2.20
N LEU A 77 41.16 8.83 -2.71
CA LEU A 77 41.06 10.06 -1.93
C LEU A 77 39.59 10.42 -1.75
N VAL A 78 39.16 10.73 -0.53
CA VAL A 78 37.77 11.08 -0.22
C VAL A 78 37.28 12.24 -1.10
N ARG A 79 38.11 13.27 -1.30
CA ARG A 79 37.82 14.42 -2.18
C ARG A 79 37.62 14.08 -3.67
N THR A 80 37.97 12.86 -4.09
CA THR A 80 37.80 12.39 -5.48
C THR A 80 36.57 11.50 -5.65
N VAL A 81 35.88 11.16 -4.55
CA VAL A 81 34.61 10.46 -4.60
C VAL A 81 33.54 11.48 -5.00
N GLU A 82 32.80 11.16 -6.05
CA GLU A 82 31.64 11.98 -6.43
C GLU A 82 30.56 11.80 -5.37
N VAL A 83 30.35 12.83 -4.56
CA VAL A 83 29.27 12.91 -3.58
C VAL A 83 28.30 13.98 -4.06
N PHE A 84 27.01 13.67 -4.08
CA PHE A 84 25.97 14.64 -4.39
C PHE A 84 25.96 15.72 -3.31
N LYS A 85 26.33 16.96 -3.68
CA LYS A 85 26.59 18.06 -2.72
C LYS A 85 25.32 18.70 -2.15
N ASN A 86 24.15 18.35 -2.65
CA ASN A 86 22.90 18.93 -2.22
C ASN A 86 22.19 17.97 -1.28
N ASP A 87 22.33 18.23 0.02
CA ASP A 87 21.42 17.71 1.02
C ASP A 87 20.13 18.53 0.89
N ILE A 88 19.22 18.11 0.00
CA ILE A 88 17.97 18.85 -0.31
C ILE A 88 17.03 18.88 0.91
N TYR A 89 17.33 18.11 1.96
CA TYR A 89 16.51 18.05 3.17
C TYR A 89 16.60 19.28 4.08
N ASP A 90 17.65 20.10 3.96
CA ASP A 90 17.80 21.33 4.75
C ASP A 90 17.26 22.58 4.02
N ALA A 91 16.83 22.43 2.76
CA ALA A 91 16.39 23.54 1.91
C ALA A 91 14.87 23.58 1.70
N ARG A 92 14.17 23.97 2.78
CA ARG A 92 12.95 24.82 2.83
C ARG A 92 11.65 24.40 2.12
N GLU A 93 10.56 24.72 2.83
CA GLU A 93 9.13 24.56 2.57
C GLU A 93 8.55 25.23 1.29
N ASP A 94 9.34 25.53 0.26
CA ASP A 94 8.89 26.32 -0.89
C ASP A 94 8.86 25.51 -2.20
N PHE A 95 7.77 24.77 -2.41
CA PHE A 95 7.46 24.03 -3.64
C PHE A 95 7.27 24.92 -4.90
N SER A 96 7.43 26.24 -4.77
CA SER A 96 7.14 27.25 -5.79
C SER A 96 8.23 27.40 -6.87
N GLN A 97 9.48 26.97 -6.61
CA GLN A 97 10.61 27.17 -7.54
C GLN A 97 10.80 26.04 -8.57
N TRP A 98 10.05 24.95 -8.45
CA TRP A 98 10.30 23.72 -9.21
C TRP A 98 9.77 23.75 -10.66
N THR A 99 8.93 24.74 -11.02
CA THR A 99 8.41 24.92 -12.39
C THR A 99 9.47 25.44 -13.39
N ALA A 100 10.57 26.01 -12.89
CA ALA A 100 11.59 26.62 -13.77
C ALA A 100 12.60 25.60 -14.33
N VAL A 101 12.93 24.54 -13.60
CA VAL A 101 14.03 23.62 -13.98
C VAL A 101 13.58 22.54 -14.98
N GLY A 102 12.29 22.16 -14.97
CA GLY A 102 11.72 21.17 -15.90
C GLY A 102 11.51 21.66 -17.34
N SER A 103 11.58 22.97 -17.58
CA SER A 103 11.26 23.56 -18.89
C SER A 103 12.33 23.38 -19.96
N ASN A 104 13.58 23.06 -19.59
CA ASN A 104 14.69 22.91 -20.54
C ASN A 104 15.01 21.44 -20.91
N ALA A 105 14.47 20.46 -20.20
CA ALA A 105 14.71 19.04 -20.49
C ALA A 105 13.61 18.37 -21.35
N LEU A 106 12.47 19.05 -21.56
CA LEU A 106 11.32 18.55 -22.33
C LEU A 106 11.22 19.11 -23.76
N ALA A 107 12.23 19.85 -24.24
CA ALA A 107 12.22 20.48 -25.56
C ALA A 107 12.63 19.56 -26.73
N ILE A 108 12.34 18.25 -26.65
CA ILE A 108 12.43 17.32 -27.79
C ILE A 108 11.14 16.48 -27.84
N ALA A 109 10.00 17.14 -28.08
CA ALA A 109 8.84 16.61 -28.81
C ALA A 109 7.66 17.59 -28.72
N GLY A 110 7.18 18.08 -29.87
CA GLY A 110 5.82 18.62 -30.02
C GLY A 110 5.67 20.12 -29.78
N GLY A 111 5.52 20.88 -30.88
CA GLY A 111 5.17 22.30 -30.86
C GLY A 111 3.69 22.54 -30.57
N GLY A 112 3.41 23.55 -29.73
CA GLY A 112 2.10 24.13 -29.48
C GLY A 112 2.26 25.55 -28.89
N PRO A 113 1.37 26.51 -29.19
CA PRO A 113 1.67 27.94 -29.06
C PRO A 113 1.63 28.45 -27.61
N LYS A 114 2.67 29.23 -27.23
CA LYS A 114 2.81 29.91 -25.94
C LYS A 114 1.91 31.15 -25.88
N ALA A 115 0.91 31.15 -25.00
CA ALA A 115 0.23 32.38 -24.57
C ALA A 115 1.02 33.04 -23.43
N LYS A 116 1.40 34.31 -23.61
CA LYS A 116 2.08 35.14 -22.60
C LYS A 116 1.03 35.76 -21.67
N LEU A 117 1.06 35.41 -20.39
CA LEU A 117 0.41 36.18 -19.33
C LEU A 117 1.47 37.08 -18.67
N GLN A 118 1.33 38.39 -18.85
CA GLN A 118 2.11 39.42 -18.18
C GLN A 118 1.55 39.63 -16.77
N THR A 119 2.37 39.41 -15.75
CA THR A 119 2.09 39.79 -14.36
C THR A 119 2.64 41.20 -14.15
N GLN A 120 1.75 42.21 -14.07
CA GLN A 120 2.08 43.51 -13.48
C GLN A 120 1.81 43.43 -11.98
N GLN A 121 2.88 43.57 -11.19
CA GLN A 121 2.81 43.85 -9.77
C GLN A 121 2.49 45.34 -9.59
N GLN A 122 1.37 45.64 -8.93
CA GLN A 122 1.20 46.89 -8.19
C GLN A 122 0.71 46.58 -6.78
N GLN A 123 1.56 46.93 -5.82
CA GLN A 123 1.26 46.99 -4.40
C GLN A 123 0.28 48.14 -4.15
N GLN A 124 -0.92 47.83 -3.68
CA GLN A 124 -1.71 48.75 -2.87
C GLN A 124 -2.33 47.98 -1.70
N SER A 125 -1.88 48.36 -0.51
CA SER A 125 -2.40 47.97 0.79
C SER A 125 -3.82 48.50 0.98
N GLN A 126 -4.81 47.62 0.88
CA GLN A 126 -6.12 47.81 1.47
C GLN A 126 -6.47 46.54 2.26
N GLN A 127 -6.65 46.69 3.58
CA GLN A 127 -7.21 45.68 4.46
C GLN A 127 -8.66 45.41 4.03
N GLN A 128 -8.86 44.46 3.13
CA GLN A 128 -10.17 43.84 2.92
C GLN A 128 -10.30 42.66 3.89
N GLN A 129 -11.18 42.83 4.88
CA GLN A 129 -11.64 41.72 5.71
C GLN A 129 -12.33 40.71 4.81
N HIS A 130 -11.63 39.63 4.46
CA HIS A 130 -12.27 38.47 3.88
C HIS A 130 -13.28 37.91 4.90
N PRO A 131 -14.52 37.60 4.52
CA PRO A 131 -15.44 36.89 5.40
C PRO A 131 -14.77 35.57 5.78
N THR A 132 -14.50 35.38 7.07
CA THR A 132 -14.01 34.12 7.60
C THR A 132 -15.00 33.03 7.20
N LEU A 133 -14.58 32.15 6.28
CA LEU A 133 -15.28 30.92 5.95
C LEU A 133 -15.61 30.24 7.29
N ARG A 134 -16.89 30.24 7.68
CA ARG A 134 -17.33 29.49 8.85
C ARG A 134 -16.85 28.06 8.66
N LYS A 135 -16.01 27.55 9.57
CA LYS A 135 -15.58 26.16 9.53
C LYS A 135 -16.86 25.30 9.43
N PRO A 136 -16.96 24.39 8.45
CA PRO A 136 -18.11 23.52 8.35
C PRO A 136 -18.31 22.82 9.70
N LYS A 137 -19.56 22.81 10.19
CA LYS A 137 -19.89 22.01 11.37
C LYS A 137 -19.81 20.55 10.94
N HIS A 138 -18.98 19.79 11.64
CA HIS A 138 -18.80 18.36 11.40
C HIS A 138 -19.49 17.57 12.50
N LEU A 139 -20.16 16.50 12.10
CA LEU A 139 -20.76 15.52 13.00
C LEU A 139 -19.93 14.25 12.97
N THR A 140 -19.64 13.65 14.12
CA THR A 140 -18.97 12.34 14.13
C THR A 140 -19.92 11.25 13.65
N SER A 141 -19.41 10.28 12.89
CA SER A 141 -20.21 9.13 12.44
C SER A 141 -20.79 8.33 13.61
N TRP A 142 -20.17 8.39 14.79
CA TRP A 142 -20.65 7.72 16.01
C TRP A 142 -21.93 8.30 16.61
N GLU A 143 -22.29 9.53 16.25
CA GLU A 143 -23.57 10.14 16.64
C GLU A 143 -24.73 9.73 15.71
N VAL A 144 -24.41 9.06 14.60
CA VAL A 144 -25.39 8.65 13.59
C VAL A 144 -25.93 7.25 13.89
N ASN A 145 -27.05 7.20 14.61
CA ASN A 145 -27.74 5.97 15.00
C ASN A 145 -28.80 5.54 13.98
N THR A 146 -28.44 5.59 12.70
CA THR A 146 -29.28 5.11 11.59
C THR A 146 -28.53 4.07 10.78
N LYS A 147 -29.27 3.18 10.11
CA LYS A 147 -28.68 2.15 9.26
C LYS A 147 -27.98 2.76 8.05
N LEU A 148 -26.80 2.25 7.73
CA LEU A 148 -26.09 2.63 6.51
C LEU A 148 -26.94 2.22 5.31
N SER A 149 -27.09 3.11 4.33
CA SER A 149 -27.84 2.82 3.12
C SER A 149 -27.18 3.42 1.88
N CYS A 150 -27.54 2.90 0.71
CA CYS A 150 -27.22 3.49 -0.58
C CYS A 150 -28.38 3.25 -1.56
N THR A 151 -28.44 4.03 -2.63
CA THR A 151 -29.41 3.85 -3.71
C THR A 151 -28.68 3.45 -4.97
N VAL A 152 -29.00 2.27 -5.51
CA VAL A 152 -28.49 1.80 -6.80
C VAL A 152 -29.41 2.34 -7.88
N HIS A 153 -28.89 3.22 -8.74
CA HIS A 153 -29.70 3.88 -9.77
C HIS A 153 -29.73 3.05 -11.05
N GLU A 154 -28.57 2.84 -11.65
CA GLU A 154 -28.46 2.23 -12.98
C GLU A 154 -27.07 1.66 -13.24
N ILE A 155 -27.00 0.82 -14.27
CA ILE A 155 -25.76 0.40 -14.92
C ILE A 155 -25.79 0.79 -16.38
N GLN A 156 -24.64 1.20 -16.91
CA GLN A 156 -24.44 1.51 -18.32
C GLN A 156 -23.29 0.69 -18.90
N ASN A 157 -23.23 0.57 -20.23
CA ASN A 157 -22.18 -0.12 -20.98
C ASN A 157 -21.97 -1.59 -20.57
N LEU A 158 -23.03 -2.26 -20.10
CA LEU A 158 -22.98 -3.68 -19.80
C LEU A 158 -23.16 -4.48 -21.10
N ASN A 159 -22.12 -5.21 -21.52
CA ASN A 159 -22.17 -6.03 -22.73
C ASN A 159 -22.78 -7.39 -22.42
N CYS A 160 -24.02 -7.60 -22.82
CA CYS A 160 -24.73 -8.88 -22.74
C CYS A 160 -25.14 -9.35 -24.15
N ASP A 161 -25.35 -10.66 -24.32
CA ASP A 161 -25.82 -11.21 -25.59
C ASP A 161 -27.22 -10.67 -25.93
N ALA A 162 -27.30 -9.86 -26.99
CA ALA A 162 -28.51 -9.18 -27.43
C ALA A 162 -29.62 -10.15 -27.88
N ASN A 163 -29.29 -11.41 -28.17
CA ASN A 163 -30.26 -12.44 -28.56
C ASN A 163 -30.91 -13.13 -27.36
N ARG A 164 -30.45 -12.84 -26.14
CA ARG A 164 -30.98 -13.42 -24.89
C ARG A 164 -31.74 -12.36 -24.09
N ASN A 165 -32.86 -12.76 -23.51
CA ASN A 165 -33.55 -11.97 -22.49
C ASN A 165 -32.77 -12.08 -21.17
N VAL A 166 -31.72 -11.26 -21.04
CA VAL A 166 -30.82 -11.29 -19.89
C VAL A 166 -31.41 -10.48 -18.74
N GLU A 167 -31.61 -11.14 -17.60
CA GLU A 167 -31.99 -10.50 -16.33
C GLU A 167 -30.74 -10.31 -15.47
N VAL A 168 -30.50 -9.07 -15.06
CA VAL A 168 -29.32 -8.68 -14.26
C VAL A 168 -29.72 -8.21 -12.87
N GLY A 169 -28.87 -8.52 -11.90
CA GLY A 169 -28.96 -8.05 -10.52
C GLY A 169 -27.61 -7.57 -10.02
N ILE A 170 -27.62 -6.84 -8.91
CA ILE A 170 -26.41 -6.38 -8.23
C ILE A 170 -26.45 -6.92 -6.81
N GLN A 171 -25.38 -7.63 -6.43
CA GLN A 171 -25.15 -8.04 -5.05
C GLN A 171 -24.18 -7.04 -4.41
N LEU A 172 -24.51 -6.59 -3.20
CA LEU A 172 -23.75 -5.61 -2.43
C LEU A 172 -23.36 -6.22 -1.09
N GLY A 173 -22.14 -5.91 -0.63
CA GLY A 173 -21.70 -6.27 0.71
C GLY A 173 -20.79 -5.21 1.31
N LEU A 174 -20.80 -5.12 2.63
CA LEU A 174 -19.89 -4.27 3.39
C LEU A 174 -18.80 -5.13 4.01
N PHE A 175 -17.55 -4.72 3.83
CA PHE A 175 -16.39 -5.48 4.28
C PHE A 175 -15.36 -4.60 4.98
N HIS A 176 -14.63 -5.20 5.91
CA HIS A 176 -13.38 -4.68 6.47
C HIS A 176 -12.27 -5.71 6.25
N GLY A 177 -11.33 -5.39 5.35
CA GLY A 177 -10.44 -6.41 4.80
C GLY A 177 -11.25 -7.49 4.09
N GLY A 178 -10.99 -8.75 4.42
CA GLY A 178 -11.77 -9.90 3.91
C GLY A 178 -13.05 -10.21 4.71
N LYS A 179 -13.28 -9.55 5.85
CA LYS A 179 -14.41 -9.89 6.75
C LYS A 179 -15.65 -9.09 6.42
N SER A 180 -16.77 -9.79 6.29
CA SER A 180 -18.07 -9.16 6.10
C SER A 180 -18.53 -8.47 7.40
N LEU A 181 -19.05 -7.25 7.29
CA LEU A 181 -19.51 -6.44 8.42
C LEU A 181 -20.97 -6.70 8.79
N CYS A 182 -21.78 -7.15 7.81
CA CYS A 182 -23.18 -7.47 7.95
C CYS A 182 -23.61 -8.38 6.79
N LYS A 183 -24.85 -8.86 6.80
CA LYS A 183 -25.40 -9.66 5.70
C LYS A 183 -25.30 -8.91 4.35
N THR A 184 -25.01 -9.65 3.28
CA THR A 184 -25.00 -9.12 1.91
C THR A 184 -26.41 -8.89 1.39
N GLU A 185 -26.61 -7.83 0.63
CA GLU A 185 -27.89 -7.43 0.05
C GLU A 185 -27.91 -7.62 -1.46
N ARG A 186 -29.12 -7.76 -2.04
CA ARG A 186 -29.31 -7.91 -3.49
C ARG A 186 -30.37 -6.95 -4.00
N THR A 187 -30.15 -6.37 -5.17
CA THR A 187 -31.21 -5.67 -5.89
C THR A 187 -32.21 -6.65 -6.48
N ARG A 188 -33.39 -6.15 -6.85
CA ARG A 188 -34.32 -6.91 -7.70
C ARG A 188 -33.69 -7.20 -9.06
N MET A 189 -34.09 -8.29 -9.70
CA MET A 189 -33.69 -8.57 -11.07
C MET A 189 -34.37 -7.62 -12.04
N VAL A 190 -33.62 -7.12 -13.03
CA VAL A 190 -34.12 -6.21 -14.07
C VAL A 190 -33.68 -6.73 -15.44
N LEU A 191 -34.59 -6.71 -16.42
CA LEU A 191 -34.28 -7.03 -17.81
C LEU A 191 -33.38 -5.95 -18.39
N ILE A 192 -32.28 -6.35 -19.04
CA ILE A 192 -31.39 -5.40 -19.70
C ILE A 192 -32.05 -4.80 -20.95
N ASN A 193 -31.92 -3.50 -21.14
CA ASN A 193 -32.28 -2.80 -22.36
C ASN A 193 -30.99 -2.38 -23.10
N LYS A 194 -30.65 -3.12 -24.17
CA LYS A 194 -29.37 -2.99 -24.89
C LYS A 194 -28.18 -3.18 -23.94
N THR A 195 -27.61 -2.09 -23.45
CA THR A 195 -26.43 -2.06 -22.55
C THR A 195 -26.74 -1.40 -21.20
N HIS A 196 -28.01 -1.15 -20.91
CA HIS A 196 -28.47 -0.37 -19.76
C HIS A 196 -29.52 -1.12 -18.94
N ALA A 197 -29.44 -0.99 -17.61
CA ALA A 197 -30.50 -1.43 -16.70
C ALA A 197 -30.65 -0.43 -15.54
N SER A 198 -31.88 -0.23 -15.07
CA SER A 198 -32.21 0.75 -14.03
C SER A 198 -33.01 0.11 -12.89
N TRP A 199 -32.62 0.43 -11.65
CA TRP A 199 -33.23 -0.06 -10.41
C TRP A 199 -33.86 1.07 -9.60
N ASN A 200 -33.17 2.18 -9.41
CA ASN A 200 -33.54 3.21 -8.42
C ASN A 200 -33.98 2.59 -7.08
N GLN A 201 -33.23 1.60 -6.61
CA GLN A 201 -33.56 0.82 -5.43
C GLN A 201 -32.66 1.24 -4.28
N ARG A 202 -33.28 1.65 -3.17
CA ARG A 202 -32.59 1.86 -1.90
C ARG A 202 -32.27 0.51 -1.27
N ILE A 203 -31.03 0.35 -0.87
CA ILE A 203 -30.48 -0.80 -0.15
C ILE A 203 -30.09 -0.31 1.25
N GLU A 204 -30.60 -0.98 2.26
CA GLU A 204 -30.29 -0.72 3.66
C GLU A 204 -29.47 -1.89 4.20
N PHE A 205 -28.34 -1.60 4.83
CA PHE A 205 -27.47 -2.60 5.41
C PHE A 205 -27.78 -2.78 6.90
N ASP A 206 -27.62 -4.00 7.39
CA ASP A 206 -27.84 -4.32 8.81
C ASP A 206 -26.66 -3.90 9.69
N ILE A 207 -26.30 -2.62 9.62
CA ILE A 207 -25.26 -1.97 10.41
C ILE A 207 -25.56 -0.49 10.52
N ASN A 208 -25.49 0.06 11.73
CA ASN A 208 -25.62 1.50 11.94
C ASN A 208 -24.34 2.22 11.48
N VAL A 209 -24.49 3.43 10.95
CA VAL A 209 -23.36 4.30 10.53
C VAL A 209 -22.33 4.45 11.66
N SER A 210 -22.79 4.54 12.91
CA SER A 210 -21.95 4.62 14.10
C SER A 210 -21.02 3.43 14.33
N ASN A 211 -21.34 2.27 13.75
CA ASN A 211 -20.59 1.02 13.87
C ASN A 211 -19.76 0.69 12.62
N VAL A 212 -19.82 1.51 11.58
CA VAL A 212 -19.03 1.30 10.36
C VAL A 212 -17.56 1.68 10.62
N PRO A 213 -16.60 0.75 10.47
CA PRO A 213 -15.20 1.05 10.72
C PRO A 213 -14.61 1.96 9.64
N ARG A 214 -13.51 2.65 9.97
CA ARG A 214 -12.87 3.64 9.10
C ARG A 214 -12.54 3.10 7.71
N MET A 215 -12.10 1.84 7.63
CA MET A 215 -11.66 1.19 6.39
C MET A 215 -12.73 0.29 5.77
N ALA A 216 -14.01 0.55 6.08
CA ALA A 216 -15.12 -0.17 5.47
C ALA A 216 -15.18 0.07 3.95
N ARG A 217 -15.39 -1.01 3.22
CA ARG A 217 -15.52 -1.08 1.77
C ARG A 217 -16.93 -1.50 1.41
N LEU A 218 -17.53 -0.81 0.45
CA LEU A 218 -18.71 -1.24 -0.27
C LEU A 218 -18.25 -2.02 -1.51
N CYS A 219 -18.60 -3.31 -1.56
CA CYS A 219 -18.24 -4.22 -2.63
C CYS A 219 -19.50 -4.59 -3.42
N LEU A 220 -19.43 -4.47 -4.74
CA LEU A 220 -20.55 -4.74 -5.65
C LEU A 220 -20.15 -5.77 -6.70
N VAL A 221 -21.07 -6.68 -7.02
CA VAL A 221 -20.97 -7.60 -8.16
C VAL A 221 -22.24 -7.52 -8.97
N VAL A 222 -22.07 -7.30 -10.26
CA VAL A 222 -23.12 -7.39 -11.27
C VAL A 222 -23.17 -8.82 -11.76
N TYR A 223 -24.35 -9.44 -11.72
CA TYR A 223 -24.53 -10.83 -12.15
C TYR A 223 -25.76 -10.99 -13.03
N GLU A 224 -25.70 -11.97 -13.93
CA GLU A 224 -26.85 -12.49 -14.68
C GLU A 224 -27.46 -13.68 -13.94
N ASN A 225 -28.78 -13.81 -13.95
CA ASN A 225 -29.46 -15.04 -13.53
C ASN A 225 -29.56 -16.04 -14.69
N ILE A 226 -29.07 -17.26 -14.50
CA ILE A 226 -29.08 -18.32 -15.51
C ILE A 226 -30.12 -19.38 -15.16
N ARG A 227 -31.06 -19.62 -16.08
CA ARG A 227 -32.09 -20.65 -15.91
C ARG A 227 -31.56 -22.08 -16.07
N THR A 228 -30.58 -22.32 -16.96
CA THR A 228 -29.97 -23.64 -17.17
C THR A 228 -28.47 -23.55 -17.50
N ALA A 229 -27.65 -24.44 -16.91
CA ALA A 229 -26.20 -24.49 -17.15
C ALA A 229 -25.79 -25.21 -18.45
N LYS A 230 -26.71 -25.91 -19.12
CA LYS A 230 -26.40 -26.79 -20.26
C LYS A 230 -26.27 -25.98 -21.56
N GLY A 231 -25.11 -26.07 -22.22
CA GLY A 231 -24.93 -25.66 -23.63
C GLY A 231 -24.41 -24.25 -23.90
N ILE A 232 -24.12 -23.44 -22.87
CA ILE A 232 -23.78 -22.01 -23.05
C ILE A 232 -22.26 -21.73 -22.89
N GLY A 233 -21.46 -22.70 -22.42
CA GLY A 233 -20.01 -22.49 -22.20
C GLY A 233 -19.66 -21.49 -21.10
N ILE A 234 -20.65 -20.97 -20.36
CA ILE A 234 -20.50 -20.02 -19.25
C ILE A 234 -20.35 -20.79 -17.92
N ARG A 235 -19.33 -20.45 -17.12
CA ARG A 235 -19.17 -20.97 -15.75
C ARG A 235 -20.15 -20.30 -14.81
N ALA A 236 -21.30 -20.95 -14.63
CA ALA A 236 -22.34 -20.48 -13.75
C ALA A 236 -22.10 -20.96 -12.30
N ARG A 237 -22.29 -20.06 -11.33
CA ARG A 237 -22.12 -20.32 -9.88
C ARG A 237 -23.45 -20.62 -9.24
N ARG A 238 -23.48 -21.65 -8.40
CA ARG A 238 -24.68 -22.01 -7.64
C ARG A 238 -24.76 -21.17 -6.38
N THR A 239 -25.87 -20.48 -6.20
CA THR A 239 -26.21 -19.77 -4.97
C THR A 239 -27.50 -20.34 -4.37
N LYS A 240 -27.88 -19.88 -3.18
CA LYS A 240 -29.16 -20.25 -2.55
C LYS A 240 -30.37 -19.89 -3.41
N ASP A 241 -30.26 -18.86 -4.24
CA ASP A 241 -31.37 -18.29 -5.02
C ASP A 241 -31.39 -18.77 -6.48
N GLY A 242 -30.50 -19.72 -6.83
CA GLY A 242 -30.37 -20.25 -8.18
C GLY A 242 -28.97 -20.14 -8.73
N LEU A 243 -28.87 -20.27 -10.05
CA LEU A 243 -27.61 -20.30 -10.77
C LEU A 243 -27.34 -18.91 -11.35
N ILE A 244 -26.18 -18.34 -11.06
CA ILE A 244 -25.81 -16.98 -11.48
C ILE A 244 -24.51 -16.97 -12.28
N ASN A 245 -24.32 -15.95 -13.10
CA ASN A 245 -23.05 -15.66 -13.78
C ASN A 245 -22.56 -14.27 -13.39
N PRO A 246 -21.50 -14.15 -12.56
CA PRO A 246 -20.87 -12.87 -12.28
C PRO A 246 -20.25 -12.27 -13.55
N ILE A 247 -20.57 -11.01 -13.84
CA ILE A 247 -20.13 -10.31 -15.06
C ILE A 247 -19.00 -9.34 -14.74
N ALA A 248 -19.22 -8.50 -13.74
CA ALA A 248 -18.31 -7.41 -13.38
C ALA A 248 -18.40 -7.12 -11.88
N TRP A 249 -17.35 -6.56 -11.32
CA TRP A 249 -17.30 -6.19 -9.91
C TRP A 249 -16.67 -4.81 -9.72
N VAL A 250 -16.98 -4.14 -8.62
CA VAL A 250 -16.35 -2.88 -8.23
C VAL A 250 -16.41 -2.68 -6.74
N ASN A 251 -15.34 -2.15 -6.17
CA ASN A 251 -15.28 -1.80 -4.76
C ASN A 251 -15.08 -0.29 -4.61
N THR A 252 -15.59 0.27 -3.52
CA THR A 252 -15.31 1.67 -3.15
C THR A 252 -15.28 1.82 -1.64
N MET A 253 -14.45 2.73 -1.12
CA MET A 253 -14.43 3.04 0.30
C MET A 253 -15.73 3.74 0.72
N VAL A 254 -16.27 3.42 1.89
CA VAL A 254 -17.45 4.10 2.48
C VAL A 254 -17.08 5.52 2.94
N PHE A 255 -15.91 5.66 3.55
CA PHE A 255 -15.31 6.94 3.90
C PHE A 255 -14.32 7.38 2.82
N ASP A 256 -14.20 8.68 2.56
CA ASP A 256 -13.19 9.23 1.67
C ASP A 256 -11.80 9.34 2.36
N TYR A 257 -10.81 9.91 1.67
CA TYR A 257 -9.46 10.08 2.22
C TYR A 257 -9.39 11.11 3.37
N LYS A 258 -10.35 12.03 3.45
CA LYS A 258 -10.50 13.01 4.53
C LYS A 258 -11.29 12.44 5.72
N SER A 259 -11.62 11.15 5.68
CA SER A 259 -12.45 10.47 6.67
C SER A 259 -13.91 10.94 6.67
N GLN A 260 -14.39 11.58 5.61
CA GLN A 260 -15.78 11.99 5.46
C GLN A 260 -16.61 10.81 4.94
N LEU A 261 -17.79 10.60 5.50
CA LEU A 261 -18.74 9.64 4.98
C LEU A 261 -19.23 10.12 3.62
N LYS A 262 -19.14 9.28 2.60
CA LYS A 262 -19.66 9.65 1.27
C LYS A 262 -21.18 9.77 1.33
N THR A 263 -21.73 10.84 0.77
CA THR A 263 -23.18 11.12 0.70
C THR A 263 -23.68 11.43 -0.71
N ASP A 264 -22.77 11.71 -1.64
CA ASP A 264 -23.12 12.14 -3.00
C ASP A 264 -23.32 10.97 -3.96
N SER A 265 -23.78 11.26 -5.17
CA SER A 265 -23.80 10.29 -6.26
C SER A 265 -22.39 10.01 -6.79
N ALA A 266 -22.11 8.75 -7.10
CA ALA A 266 -20.86 8.28 -7.66
C ALA A 266 -21.10 7.30 -8.82
N THR A 267 -20.34 7.51 -9.90
CA THR A 267 -20.22 6.55 -11.00
C THR A 267 -19.00 5.66 -10.76
N LEU A 268 -19.24 4.37 -10.55
CA LEU A 268 -18.22 3.37 -10.30
C LEU A 268 -17.91 2.57 -11.57
N TYR A 269 -16.67 2.65 -12.05
CA TYR A 269 -16.21 1.92 -13.24
C TYR A 269 -15.71 0.53 -12.86
N THR A 270 -16.29 -0.48 -13.49
CA THR A 270 -16.16 -1.87 -13.05
C THR A 270 -14.92 -2.57 -13.60
N TRP A 271 -14.53 -3.64 -12.92
CA TRP A 271 -13.52 -4.60 -13.33
C TRP A 271 -14.18 -5.86 -13.86
N THR A 272 -13.54 -6.52 -14.83
CA THR A 272 -14.03 -7.78 -15.38
C THR A 272 -13.91 -8.90 -14.35
N TYR A 273 -14.90 -9.78 -14.32
CA TYR A 273 -14.82 -10.97 -13.50
C TYR A 273 -13.91 -12.01 -14.17
N ALA A 274 -12.85 -12.44 -13.49
CA ALA A 274 -11.91 -13.42 -14.05
C ALA A 274 -12.54 -14.83 -14.11
N GLU A 275 -12.34 -15.53 -15.22
CA GLU A 275 -12.99 -16.84 -15.51
C GLU A 275 -12.47 -17.98 -14.62
N ASP A 276 -11.32 -17.81 -13.99
CA ASP A 276 -10.57 -18.77 -13.18
C ASP A 276 -10.69 -18.57 -11.67
N ALA A 277 -11.53 -17.64 -11.20
CA ALA A 277 -11.72 -17.39 -9.77
C ALA A 277 -12.24 -18.64 -9.03
N GLN A 278 -11.40 -19.26 -8.19
CA GLN A 278 -11.71 -20.48 -7.44
C GLN A 278 -12.52 -20.24 -6.15
N SER A 279 -12.76 -18.98 -5.76
CA SER A 279 -13.53 -18.61 -4.56
C SER A 279 -15.01 -18.96 -4.71
N ASP A 280 -15.65 -19.52 -3.68
CA ASP A 280 -17.11 -19.73 -3.64
C ASP A 280 -17.90 -18.41 -3.51
N ASP A 281 -17.31 -17.39 -2.88
CA ASP A 281 -17.91 -16.05 -2.81
C ASP A 281 -17.74 -15.32 -4.16
N ILE A 282 -18.82 -14.67 -4.60
CA ILE A 282 -18.83 -13.87 -5.82
C ILE A 282 -18.30 -12.46 -5.56
N LEU A 283 -18.41 -11.95 -4.34
CA LEU A 283 -17.87 -10.63 -3.96
C LEU A 283 -16.35 -10.70 -3.85
N HIS A 284 -15.67 -9.64 -4.26
CA HIS A 284 -14.20 -9.56 -4.28
C HIS A 284 -13.71 -8.52 -3.26
N PRO A 285 -13.90 -8.73 -1.94
CA PRO A 285 -13.57 -7.72 -0.93
C PRO A 285 -12.07 -7.37 -0.84
N LEU A 286 -11.21 -8.29 -1.30
CA LEU A 286 -9.76 -8.11 -1.37
C LEU A 286 -9.29 -7.44 -2.68
N GLY A 287 -10.22 -7.22 -3.62
CA GLY A 287 -9.96 -6.53 -4.88
C GLY A 287 -9.71 -5.03 -4.68
N THR A 288 -9.15 -4.39 -5.71
CA THR A 288 -8.85 -2.95 -5.68
C THR A 288 -10.10 -2.10 -5.45
N VAL A 289 -9.94 -0.96 -4.78
CA VAL A 289 -10.94 0.11 -4.67
C VAL A 289 -10.72 1.24 -5.66
N GLU A 290 -9.65 1.15 -6.46
CA GLU A 290 -9.41 2.11 -7.53
C GLU A 290 -10.43 1.89 -8.64
N PRO A 291 -11.04 2.97 -9.17
CA PRO A 291 -11.92 2.86 -10.32
C PRO A 291 -11.12 2.39 -11.53
N ASN A 292 -11.73 1.60 -12.41
CA ASN A 292 -11.08 1.19 -13.64
C ASN A 292 -10.71 2.42 -14.49
N PRO A 293 -9.43 2.59 -14.88
CA PRO A 293 -9.01 3.75 -15.67
C PRO A 293 -9.57 3.71 -17.11
N LYS A 294 -9.98 2.54 -17.62
CA LYS A 294 -10.56 2.36 -18.95
C LYS A 294 -12.07 2.62 -18.94
N ARG A 295 -12.45 3.86 -18.64
CA ARG A 295 -13.84 4.28 -18.39
C ARG A 295 -14.77 4.05 -19.59
N ASP A 296 -14.26 4.19 -20.81
CA ASP A 296 -15.05 4.08 -22.03
C ASP A 296 -15.26 2.62 -22.48
N GLU A 297 -14.45 1.68 -21.97
CA GLU A 297 -14.47 0.27 -22.37
C GLU A 297 -15.18 -0.64 -21.34
N THR A 298 -15.66 -0.07 -20.23
CA THR A 298 -16.11 -0.84 -19.07
C THR A 298 -17.52 -0.46 -18.63
N PRO A 299 -18.29 -1.42 -18.07
CA PRO A 299 -19.56 -1.10 -17.46
C PRO A 299 -19.39 -0.13 -16.29
N SER A 300 -20.35 0.76 -16.10
CA SER A 300 -20.35 1.74 -15.00
C SER A 300 -21.64 1.66 -14.20
N VAL A 301 -21.52 1.64 -12.87
CA VAL A 301 -22.66 1.62 -11.94
C VAL A 301 -22.83 3.00 -11.34
N LEU A 302 -24.00 3.62 -11.51
CA LEU A 302 -24.38 4.85 -10.82
C LEU A 302 -25.08 4.50 -9.51
N LEU A 303 -24.53 4.98 -8.41
CA LEU A 303 -25.14 4.86 -7.08
C LEU A 303 -25.09 6.19 -6.34
N SER A 304 -26.02 6.40 -5.42
CA SER A 304 -25.93 7.48 -4.43
C SER A 304 -25.73 6.89 -3.06
N PHE A 305 -24.77 7.42 -2.31
CA PHE A 305 -24.62 7.04 -0.92
C PHE A 305 -25.79 7.60 -0.09
N GLY A 306 -26.06 6.99 1.07
CA GLY A 306 -27.12 7.43 1.96
C GLY A 306 -26.91 8.89 2.41
N SER A 307 -28.00 9.65 2.43
CA SER A 307 -28.04 10.98 3.04
C SER A 307 -28.64 10.86 4.44
N TYR A 308 -28.04 11.55 5.40
CA TYR A 308 -28.47 11.58 6.79
C TYR A 308 -28.71 13.04 7.16
N ASP A 309 -29.95 13.36 7.48
CA ASP A 309 -30.36 14.74 7.75
C ASP A 309 -29.89 15.18 9.14
N TYR A 310 -28.80 15.97 9.16
CA TYR A 310 -28.22 16.58 10.36
C TYR A 310 -27.91 18.06 10.10
N ASP A 311 -28.88 18.81 9.58
CA ASP A 311 -28.75 20.25 9.30
C ASP A 311 -27.60 20.58 8.32
N GLY A 312 -27.36 19.71 7.34
CA GLY A 312 -26.28 19.87 6.36
C GLY A 312 -24.87 19.70 6.92
N GLN A 313 -24.72 19.11 8.12
CA GLN A 313 -23.41 18.79 8.68
C GLN A 313 -22.73 17.66 7.91
N ILE A 314 -21.42 17.80 7.70
CA ILE A 314 -20.61 16.75 7.09
C ILE A 314 -20.31 15.70 8.15
N ILE A 315 -20.67 14.45 7.85
CA ILE A 315 -20.38 13.32 8.74
C ILE A 315 -18.93 12.87 8.52
N VAL A 316 -18.15 12.80 9.60
CA VAL A 316 -16.74 12.43 9.58
C VAL A 316 -16.50 11.28 10.56
N TYR A 317 -15.67 10.31 10.18
CA TYR A 317 -15.21 9.29 11.12
C TYR A 317 -14.40 9.94 12.25
N PRO A 318 -14.60 9.54 13.51
CA PRO A 318 -13.93 10.19 14.63
C PRO A 318 -12.40 10.15 14.53
N SER A 319 -11.78 11.21 15.02
CA SER A 319 -10.34 11.38 15.11
C SER A 319 -9.73 10.39 16.11
N GLU A 320 -8.43 10.14 16.02
CA GLU A 320 -7.75 9.24 16.96
C GLU A 320 -7.91 9.68 18.42
N GLU A 321 -7.86 10.98 18.69
CA GLU A 321 -8.09 11.54 20.02
C GLU A 321 -9.48 11.19 20.56
N GLU A 322 -10.51 11.26 19.72
CA GLU A 322 -11.88 10.88 20.09
C GLU A 322 -12.02 9.38 20.33
N LEU A 323 -11.36 8.53 19.52
CA LEU A 323 -11.33 7.08 19.75
C LEU A 323 -10.67 6.75 21.10
N LEU A 324 -9.52 7.35 21.39
CA LEU A 324 -8.79 7.14 22.64
C LEU A 324 -9.58 7.66 23.84
N ALA A 325 -10.21 8.83 23.73
CA ALA A 325 -11.05 9.38 24.78
C ALA A 325 -12.27 8.48 25.07
N HIS A 326 -12.86 7.87 24.03
CA HIS A 326 -13.94 6.90 24.20
C HIS A 326 -13.46 5.61 24.86
N ALA A 327 -12.34 5.04 24.40
CA ALA A 327 -11.74 3.86 25.01
C ALA A 327 -11.43 4.09 26.51
N ALA A 328 -10.90 5.28 26.86
CA ALA A 328 -10.63 5.65 28.25
C ALA A 328 -11.92 5.71 29.09
N ARG A 329 -13.02 6.29 28.57
CA ARG A 329 -14.33 6.30 29.26
C ARG A 329 -14.89 4.90 29.45
N MET A 330 -14.64 4.00 28.51
CA MET A 330 -15.13 2.62 28.53
C MET A 330 -14.23 1.66 29.31
N SER A 331 -13.01 2.07 29.69
CA SER A 331 -12.01 1.22 30.36
C SER A 331 -12.54 0.51 31.63
N HIS A 332 -13.35 1.19 32.46
CA HIS A 332 -13.97 0.61 33.66
C HIS A 332 -15.11 -0.37 33.35
N ARG A 333 -15.60 -0.41 32.10
CA ARG A 333 -16.64 -1.31 31.60
C ARG A 333 -16.08 -2.37 30.65
N ASN A 334 -14.76 -2.55 30.62
CA ASN A 334 -14.11 -3.46 29.67
C ASN A 334 -14.54 -4.93 29.81
N GLU A 335 -15.08 -5.34 30.96
CA GLU A 335 -15.73 -6.66 31.14
C GLU A 335 -16.97 -6.82 30.24
N HIS A 336 -17.70 -5.74 29.96
CA HIS A 336 -18.88 -5.75 29.07
C HIS A 336 -18.50 -5.97 27.60
N LEU A 337 -17.23 -5.85 27.22
CA LEU A 337 -16.76 -6.22 25.88
C LEU A 337 -16.52 -7.73 25.74
N ASN A 338 -16.57 -8.47 26.85
CA ASN A 338 -16.45 -9.93 26.80
C ASN A 338 -17.77 -10.52 26.30
N ARG A 339 -17.65 -11.43 25.34
CA ARG A 339 -18.80 -12.12 24.73
C ARG A 339 -19.24 -13.28 25.62
N GLU A 340 -20.50 -13.71 25.53
CA GLU A 340 -21.11 -14.69 26.45
C GLU A 340 -20.35 -16.03 26.55
N SER A 341 -19.64 -16.45 25.49
CA SER A 341 -18.84 -17.68 25.45
C SER A 341 -17.33 -17.47 25.65
N ALA A 342 -16.93 -16.36 26.31
CA ALA A 342 -15.52 -16.02 26.50
C ALA A 342 -14.85 -16.69 27.72
N GLU A 343 -15.62 -17.34 28.59
CA GLU A 343 -15.07 -18.06 29.74
C GLU A 343 -14.23 -19.25 29.28
N ASP A 344 -12.93 -19.20 29.61
CA ASP A 344 -11.99 -20.27 29.33
C ASP A 344 -10.95 -20.34 30.44
N THR A 345 -10.69 -21.53 30.97
CA THR A 345 -9.75 -21.76 32.08
C THR A 345 -8.29 -21.80 31.64
N ARG A 346 -8.03 -22.03 30.35
CA ARG A 346 -6.67 -22.05 29.79
C ARG A 346 -6.04 -20.66 29.83
N SER A 347 -4.74 -20.60 30.04
CA SER A 347 -3.96 -19.37 29.89
C SER A 347 -3.96 -18.89 28.44
N ILE A 348 -3.74 -17.58 28.23
CA ILE A 348 -3.66 -17.03 26.87
C ILE A 348 -2.53 -17.66 26.05
N LYS A 349 -1.43 -18.06 26.71
CA LYS A 349 -0.30 -18.74 26.09
C LYS A 349 -0.70 -20.10 25.53
N GLU A 350 -1.46 -20.88 26.29
CA GLU A 350 -1.96 -22.19 25.84
C GLU A 350 -2.88 -22.03 24.63
N ILE A 351 -3.82 -21.08 24.67
CA ILE A 351 -4.76 -20.84 23.56
C ILE A 351 -4.02 -20.38 22.29
N LEU A 352 -3.17 -19.34 22.39
CA LEU A 352 -2.48 -18.78 21.22
C LEU A 352 -1.44 -19.72 20.61
N SER A 353 -0.82 -20.59 21.40
CA SER A 353 0.19 -21.54 20.90
C SER A 353 -0.34 -22.47 19.79
N VAL A 354 -1.64 -22.73 19.77
CA VAL A 354 -2.32 -23.55 18.74
C VAL A 354 -2.29 -22.86 17.37
N TYR A 355 -2.42 -21.53 17.35
CA TYR A 355 -2.67 -20.75 16.14
C TYR A 355 -1.43 -20.04 15.59
N MET A 356 -0.48 -19.64 16.45
CA MET A 356 0.67 -18.82 16.06
C MET A 356 1.67 -19.50 15.12
N TYR A 357 1.76 -20.83 15.14
CA TYR A 357 2.81 -21.58 14.43
C TYR A 357 2.32 -22.43 13.26
N ASN A 358 1.00 -22.52 13.05
CA ASN A 358 0.41 -23.45 12.07
C ASN A 358 -0.28 -22.78 10.88
N ASP A 359 -0.22 -21.44 10.79
CA ASP A 359 -0.88 -20.64 9.74
C ASP A 359 -2.41 -20.89 9.64
N ARG A 360 -3.03 -21.24 10.78
CA ARG A 360 -4.45 -21.62 10.92
C ARG A 360 -5.33 -20.48 11.43
N LEU A 361 -5.01 -19.24 11.10
CA LEU A 361 -5.82 -18.10 11.57
C LEU A 361 -7.27 -18.19 11.07
N ASN A 362 -7.48 -18.74 9.88
CA ASN A 362 -8.82 -18.94 9.31
C ASN A 362 -9.65 -19.99 10.06
N ASP A 363 -9.02 -20.87 10.84
CA ASP A 363 -9.66 -21.99 11.53
C ASP A 363 -9.82 -21.75 13.04
N ILE A 364 -9.67 -20.50 13.51
CA ILE A 364 -9.89 -20.16 14.92
C ILE A 364 -11.36 -20.42 15.25
N HIS A 365 -11.59 -21.34 16.18
CA HIS A 365 -12.93 -21.67 16.66
C HIS A 365 -13.54 -20.47 17.38
N GLU A 366 -14.87 -20.31 17.29
CA GLU A 366 -15.59 -19.16 17.85
C GLU A 366 -15.37 -19.01 19.38
N GLN A 367 -15.31 -20.13 20.11
CA GLN A 367 -14.99 -20.13 21.54
C GLN A 367 -13.59 -19.55 21.82
N ASP A 368 -12.57 -20.02 21.08
CA ASP A 368 -11.20 -19.51 21.23
C ASP A 368 -11.11 -18.04 20.82
N ARG A 369 -11.83 -17.64 19.77
CA ARG A 369 -11.93 -16.25 19.32
C ARG A 369 -12.42 -15.34 20.45
N ASN A 370 -13.49 -15.74 21.13
CA ASN A 370 -14.09 -14.98 22.22
C ASN A 370 -13.20 -14.98 23.47
N ALA A 371 -12.56 -16.10 23.79
CA ALA A 371 -11.61 -16.21 24.89
C ALA A 371 -10.34 -15.35 24.67
N ILE A 372 -9.78 -15.34 23.46
CA ILE A 372 -8.64 -14.48 23.09
C ILE A 372 -9.01 -13.01 23.24
N TRP A 373 -10.18 -12.61 22.74
CA TRP A 373 -10.66 -11.23 22.87
C TRP A 373 -10.87 -10.80 24.33
N ALA A 374 -11.45 -11.66 25.16
CA ALA A 374 -11.60 -11.38 26.59
C ALA A 374 -10.25 -11.24 27.30
N LYS A 375 -9.24 -12.00 26.87
CA LYS A 375 -7.86 -11.96 27.39
C LYS A 375 -6.93 -11.04 26.58
N ARG A 376 -7.47 -10.03 25.88
CA ARG A 376 -6.69 -9.08 25.05
C ARG A 376 -5.57 -8.35 25.80
N ARG A 377 -5.78 -8.04 27.09
CA ARG A 377 -4.76 -7.42 27.95
C ARG A 377 -3.66 -8.41 28.34
N ASP A 378 -4.00 -9.68 28.52
CA ASP A 378 -3.01 -10.74 28.74
C ASP A 378 -2.20 -11.01 27.46
N CYS A 379 -2.81 -10.89 26.27
CA CYS A 379 -2.08 -10.94 25.00
C CYS A 379 -0.98 -9.88 24.97
N LEU A 380 -1.33 -8.62 25.29
CA LEU A 380 -0.38 -7.50 25.35
C LEU A 380 0.80 -7.78 26.29
N GLN A 381 0.51 -8.29 27.50
CA GLN A 381 1.51 -8.47 28.55
C GLN A 381 2.36 -9.73 28.40
N GLN A 382 1.74 -10.85 28.00
CA GLN A 382 2.35 -12.18 28.07
C GLN A 382 2.76 -12.71 26.69
N MET A 383 2.06 -12.31 25.61
CA MET A 383 2.22 -12.86 24.26
C MET A 383 2.09 -11.76 23.18
N PRO A 384 2.93 -10.69 23.19
CA PRO A 384 2.77 -9.55 22.28
C PRO A 384 2.90 -9.93 20.80
N GLN A 385 3.66 -10.98 20.48
CA GLN A 385 3.78 -11.50 19.10
C GLN A 385 2.48 -12.15 18.58
N GLY A 386 1.49 -12.37 19.46
CA GLY A 386 0.16 -12.87 19.11
C GLY A 386 -0.82 -11.80 18.62
N LEU A 387 -0.38 -10.54 18.43
CA LEU A 387 -1.24 -9.45 17.96
C LEU A 387 -2.02 -9.79 16.66
N PRO A 388 -1.43 -10.41 15.62
CA PRO A 388 -2.18 -10.76 14.42
C PRO A 388 -3.39 -11.67 14.69
N CYS A 389 -3.25 -12.60 15.65
CA CYS A 389 -4.32 -13.49 16.09
C CYS A 389 -5.40 -12.73 16.87
N LEU A 390 -5.01 -11.86 17.82
CA LEU A 390 -5.95 -11.00 18.54
C LEU A 390 -6.76 -10.12 17.58
N LEU A 391 -6.11 -9.48 16.61
CA LEU A 391 -6.77 -8.64 15.61
C LEU A 391 -7.73 -9.43 14.71
N TYR A 392 -7.45 -10.71 14.47
CA TYR A 392 -8.39 -11.61 13.82
C TYR A 392 -9.62 -11.88 14.70
N CYS A 393 -9.52 -11.77 16.02
CA CYS A 393 -10.65 -12.02 16.92
C CYS A 393 -11.63 -10.83 17.04
N VAL A 394 -11.21 -9.62 16.65
CA VAL A 394 -11.98 -8.37 16.74
C VAL A 394 -13.25 -8.42 15.89
N GLU A 395 -14.33 -7.86 16.42
CA GLU A 395 -15.56 -7.53 15.70
C GLU A 395 -15.48 -6.09 15.21
N TRP A 396 -15.02 -5.91 13.97
CA TRP A 396 -14.82 -4.58 13.36
C TRP A 396 -16.11 -3.78 13.11
N ASN A 397 -17.28 -4.42 13.25
CA ASN A 397 -18.59 -3.77 13.26
C ASN A 397 -19.04 -3.34 14.68
N ASN A 398 -18.18 -3.46 15.69
CA ASN A 398 -18.39 -2.95 17.03
C ASN A 398 -17.39 -1.82 17.31
N ARG A 399 -17.90 -0.58 17.37
CA ARG A 399 -17.05 0.61 17.57
C ARG A 399 -16.29 0.61 18.90
N ASP A 400 -16.82 -0.04 19.93
CA ASP A 400 -16.20 -0.08 21.25
C ASP A 400 -14.97 -1.01 21.23
N GLU A 401 -15.05 -2.15 20.54
CA GLU A 401 -13.89 -3.03 20.32
C GLU A 401 -12.82 -2.33 19.47
N VAL A 402 -13.23 -1.61 18.42
CA VAL A 402 -12.30 -0.84 17.57
C VAL A 402 -11.55 0.21 18.38
N ALA A 403 -12.25 0.95 19.25
CA ALA A 403 -11.63 1.95 20.12
C ALA A 403 -10.63 1.32 21.10
N GLU A 404 -10.98 0.18 21.70
CA GLU A 404 -10.08 -0.57 22.59
C GLU A 404 -8.82 -1.03 21.86
N ILE A 405 -8.90 -1.52 20.62
CA ILE A 405 -7.71 -1.86 19.82
C ILE A 405 -6.82 -0.64 19.61
N VAL A 406 -7.38 0.51 19.24
CA VAL A 406 -6.60 1.75 19.04
C VAL A 406 -5.89 2.17 20.33
N SER A 407 -6.53 1.98 21.49
CA SER A 407 -5.89 2.19 22.80
C SER A 407 -4.77 1.18 23.08
N LEU A 408 -5.01 -0.12 22.85
CA LEU A 408 -4.02 -1.18 23.07
C LEU A 408 -2.76 -0.96 22.22
N LEU A 409 -2.91 -0.51 20.97
CA LEU A 409 -1.80 -0.25 20.06
C LEU A 409 -0.88 0.89 20.53
N GLN A 410 -1.34 1.79 21.40
CA GLN A 410 -0.47 2.83 21.98
C GLN A 410 0.58 2.25 22.92
N GLU A 411 0.25 1.14 23.57
CA GLU A 411 1.08 0.47 24.58
C GLU A 411 1.74 -0.82 24.05
N TRP A 412 1.43 -1.24 22.81
CA TRP A 412 1.83 -2.54 22.29
C TRP A 412 3.35 -2.65 22.05
N PRO A 413 4.07 -3.60 22.68
CA PRO A 413 5.51 -3.80 22.45
C PRO A 413 5.83 -4.12 21.00
N LYS A 414 6.90 -3.54 20.43
CA LYS A 414 7.28 -3.74 19.03
C LYS A 414 7.35 -5.23 18.65
N LEU A 415 6.78 -5.54 17.48
CA LEU A 415 6.77 -6.89 16.93
C LEU A 415 8.07 -7.24 16.24
N LEU A 416 8.30 -8.55 16.08
CA LEU A 416 9.27 -9.06 15.13
C LEU A 416 8.89 -8.67 13.69
N VAL A 417 9.88 -8.60 12.80
CA VAL A 417 9.71 -8.12 11.43
C VAL A 417 8.68 -8.94 10.67
N GLU A 418 8.72 -10.27 10.81
CA GLU A 418 7.80 -11.19 10.14
C GLU A 418 6.35 -10.97 10.58
N ARG A 419 6.14 -10.68 11.87
CA ARG A 419 4.81 -10.38 12.42
C ARG A 419 4.33 -8.99 12.05
N ALA A 420 5.23 -8.01 11.96
CA ALA A 420 4.88 -6.69 11.45
C ALA A 420 4.50 -6.76 9.96
N LEU A 421 5.20 -7.56 9.15
CA LEU A 421 4.88 -7.78 7.74
C LEU A 421 3.51 -8.43 7.56
N GLU A 422 3.14 -9.39 8.40
CA GLU A 422 1.81 -10.01 8.43
C GLU A 422 0.69 -8.96 8.57
N LEU A 423 0.89 -7.95 9.43
CA LEU A 423 -0.08 -6.85 9.63
C LEU A 423 -0.21 -5.88 8.44
N LEU A 424 0.64 -6.02 7.41
CA LEU A 424 0.52 -5.29 6.15
C LEU A 424 -0.20 -6.09 5.06
N ASP A 425 -0.60 -7.32 5.35
CA ASP A 425 -1.41 -8.14 4.45
C ASP A 425 -2.86 -7.63 4.33
N TYR A 426 -3.57 -8.10 3.31
CA TYR A 426 -4.96 -7.71 3.02
C TYR A 426 -5.93 -8.03 4.16
N ALA A 427 -5.60 -9.00 5.02
CA ALA A 427 -6.41 -9.39 6.17
C ALA A 427 -6.54 -8.26 7.21
N TYR A 428 -5.55 -7.36 7.24
CA TYR A 428 -5.45 -6.26 8.19
C TYR A 428 -5.64 -4.93 7.48
N ALA A 429 -6.90 -4.49 7.35
CA ALA A 429 -7.24 -3.28 6.62
C ALA A 429 -7.17 -2.01 7.47
N ASP A 430 -7.23 -2.12 8.81
CA ASP A 430 -7.27 -0.96 9.69
C ASP A 430 -6.00 -0.10 9.62
N LYS A 431 -6.19 1.23 9.58
CA LYS A 431 -5.08 2.17 9.43
C LYS A 431 -4.18 2.25 10.65
N TYR A 432 -4.71 2.08 11.86
CA TYR A 432 -3.93 2.17 13.09
C TYR A 432 -3.08 0.92 13.26
N VAL A 433 -3.61 -0.25 12.89
CA VAL A 433 -2.87 -1.50 12.78
C VAL A 433 -1.72 -1.38 11.77
N ARG A 434 -2.00 -0.89 10.55
CA ARG A 434 -0.97 -0.71 9.51
C ARG A 434 0.09 0.31 9.90
N ARG A 435 -0.31 1.44 10.51
CA ARG A 435 0.64 2.42 11.05
C ARG A 435 1.55 1.81 12.12
N TYR A 436 0.99 1.02 13.02
CA TYR A 436 1.75 0.32 14.05
C TYR A 436 2.76 -0.67 13.44
N ALA A 437 2.35 -1.42 12.41
CA ALA A 437 3.22 -2.32 11.65
C ALA A 437 4.40 -1.57 11.02
N VAL A 438 4.14 -0.46 10.32
CA VAL A 438 5.18 0.42 9.76
C VAL A 438 6.10 0.96 10.85
N ALA A 439 5.56 1.32 12.01
CA ALA A 439 6.37 1.76 13.14
C ALA A 439 7.24 0.65 13.73
N CYS A 440 6.90 -0.64 13.57
CA CYS A 440 7.79 -1.75 13.91
C CYS A 440 8.90 -1.89 12.86
N LEU A 441 8.56 -1.82 11.58
CA LEU A 441 9.54 -1.89 10.49
C LEU A 441 10.50 -0.70 10.46
N SER A 442 10.11 0.44 11.02
CA SER A 442 10.96 1.62 11.06
C SER A 442 12.28 1.43 11.82
N THR A 443 12.38 0.41 12.68
CA THR A 443 13.59 0.10 13.47
C THR A 443 14.58 -0.81 12.75
N ILE A 444 14.21 -1.41 11.61
CA ILE A 444 15.07 -2.35 10.90
C ILE A 444 16.18 -1.62 10.12
N GLU A 445 17.32 -2.28 9.96
CA GLU A 445 18.44 -1.74 9.19
C GLU A 445 18.15 -1.79 7.68
N ASP A 446 18.81 -0.95 6.89
CA ASP A 446 18.55 -0.84 5.45
C ASP A 446 18.85 -2.13 4.68
N ASP A 447 19.87 -2.89 5.09
CA ASP A 447 20.21 -4.17 4.47
C ASP A 447 19.17 -5.25 4.75
N GLU A 448 18.62 -5.27 5.97
CA GLU A 448 17.51 -6.16 6.33
C GLU A 448 16.22 -5.74 5.58
N LEU A 449 15.95 -4.44 5.48
CA LEU A 449 14.80 -3.92 4.72
C LEU A 449 14.84 -4.35 3.25
N LEU A 450 16.03 -4.40 2.63
CA LEU A 450 16.19 -4.84 1.24
C LEU A 450 15.71 -6.28 1.01
N LEU A 451 15.81 -7.16 2.02
CA LEU A 451 15.32 -8.55 1.94
C LEU A 451 13.80 -8.62 1.78
N TYR A 452 13.07 -7.64 2.32
CA TYR A 452 11.61 -7.59 2.35
C TYR A 452 11.02 -6.52 1.41
N LEU A 453 11.86 -5.79 0.68
CA LEU A 453 11.45 -4.60 -0.05
C LEU A 453 10.40 -4.90 -1.12
N LEU A 454 10.51 -6.03 -1.80
CA LEU A 454 9.51 -6.46 -2.79
C LEU A 454 8.16 -6.67 -2.11
N GLN A 455 8.11 -7.39 -1.00
CA GLN A 455 6.89 -7.69 -0.24
C GLN A 455 6.24 -6.39 0.26
N LEU A 456 7.02 -5.42 0.69
CA LEU A 456 6.52 -4.10 1.09
C LEU A 456 5.93 -3.31 -0.09
N VAL A 457 6.57 -3.36 -1.27
CA VAL A 457 5.99 -2.76 -2.48
C VAL A 457 4.69 -3.47 -2.89
N GLN A 458 4.58 -4.79 -2.69
CA GLN A 458 3.33 -5.52 -2.93
C GLN A 458 2.24 -5.13 -1.93
N ALA A 459 2.59 -4.95 -0.65
CA ALA A 459 1.66 -4.54 0.40
C ALA A 459 1.00 -3.18 0.12
N LEU A 460 1.66 -2.30 -0.65
CA LEU A 460 1.07 -1.04 -1.13
C LEU A 460 -0.22 -1.25 -1.93
N LYS A 461 -0.45 -2.42 -2.54
CA LYS A 461 -1.68 -2.72 -3.28
C LYS A 461 -2.90 -2.88 -2.36
N HIS A 462 -2.67 -3.21 -1.09
CA HIS A 462 -3.72 -3.42 -0.10
C HIS A 462 -4.15 -2.13 0.61
N GLU A 463 -3.40 -1.05 0.41
CA GLU A 463 -3.73 0.26 0.98
C GLU A 463 -5.04 0.83 0.41
N SER A 464 -5.83 1.46 1.27
CA SER A 464 -7.14 2.02 0.89
C SER A 464 -7.02 3.40 0.23
N TYR A 465 -5.96 4.14 0.52
CA TYR A 465 -5.73 5.50 0.03
C TYR A 465 -4.30 5.65 -0.49
N LEU A 466 -4.08 6.68 -1.32
CA LEU A 466 -2.79 6.96 -1.94
C LEU A 466 -1.73 7.42 -0.94
N ASN A 467 -2.14 8.20 0.08
CA ASN A 467 -1.26 8.64 1.16
C ASN A 467 -1.51 7.76 2.40
N CYS A 468 -0.46 7.07 2.85
CA CYS A 468 -0.49 6.22 4.03
C CYS A 468 0.93 6.08 4.62
N ASP A 469 1.03 5.54 5.83
CA ASP A 469 2.29 5.39 6.56
C ASP A 469 3.31 4.54 5.80
N LEU A 470 2.87 3.49 5.09
CA LEU A 470 3.76 2.62 4.32
C LEU A 470 4.41 3.35 3.14
N VAL A 471 3.63 4.17 2.42
CA VAL A 471 4.16 5.02 1.34
C VAL A 471 5.18 6.01 1.90
N GLY A 472 4.85 6.68 3.01
CA GLY A 472 5.75 7.64 3.67
C GLY A 472 7.06 6.99 4.12
N PHE A 473 6.98 5.82 4.74
CA PHE A 473 8.13 5.03 5.17
C PHE A 473 9.05 4.65 4.00
N LEU A 474 8.48 4.06 2.94
CA LEU A 474 9.23 3.62 1.78
C LEU A 474 9.89 4.79 1.03
N LEU A 475 9.17 5.89 0.83
CA LEU A 475 9.74 7.10 0.21
C LEU A 475 10.85 7.69 1.07
N LYS A 476 10.65 7.78 2.39
CA LYS A 476 11.70 8.28 3.30
C LYS A 476 12.96 7.43 3.19
N ARG A 477 12.85 6.10 3.28
CA ARG A 477 13.99 5.18 3.15
C ARG A 477 14.67 5.30 1.77
N ALA A 478 13.90 5.29 0.69
CA ALA A 478 14.42 5.40 -0.67
C ALA A 478 15.16 6.71 -0.97
N LEU A 479 14.71 7.82 -0.37
CA LEU A 479 15.33 9.11 -0.59
C LEU A 479 16.55 9.33 0.33
N HIS A 480 16.71 8.58 1.42
CA HIS A 480 17.91 8.60 2.27
C HIS A 480 18.96 7.56 1.83
N ASN A 481 18.53 6.52 1.10
CA ASN A 481 19.41 5.46 0.60
C ASN A 481 19.09 5.19 -0.88
N GLN A 482 19.98 5.65 -1.76
CA GLN A 482 19.82 5.51 -3.21
C GLN A 482 19.73 4.05 -3.66
N HIS A 483 20.35 3.10 -2.94
CA HIS A 483 20.26 1.66 -3.25
C HIS A 483 18.84 1.14 -3.04
N ILE A 484 18.20 1.49 -1.92
CA ILE A 484 16.78 1.19 -1.68
C ILE A 484 15.93 1.88 -2.75
N GLY A 485 16.16 3.17 -3.01
CA GLY A 485 15.41 3.92 -4.01
C GLY A 485 15.52 3.35 -5.43
N HIS A 486 16.67 2.76 -5.77
CA HIS A 486 16.88 2.04 -7.02
C HIS A 486 15.93 0.84 -7.17
N PHE A 487 15.86 -0.02 -6.15
CA PHE A 487 14.98 -1.17 -6.17
C PHE A 487 13.50 -0.77 -6.11
N ILE A 488 13.13 0.21 -5.28
CA ILE A 488 11.74 0.72 -5.26
C ILE A 488 11.33 1.23 -6.64
N PHE A 489 12.19 2.00 -7.32
CA PHE A 489 11.91 2.47 -8.66
C PHE A 489 11.60 1.31 -9.61
N TRP A 490 12.44 0.27 -9.64
CA TRP A 490 12.27 -0.86 -10.55
C TRP A 490 11.08 -1.75 -10.20
N HIS A 491 10.83 -2.01 -8.91
CA HIS A 491 9.67 -2.76 -8.46
C HIS A 491 8.37 -2.06 -8.89
N LEU A 492 8.21 -0.77 -8.59
CA LEU A 492 7.03 0.00 -8.99
C LEU A 492 6.91 0.12 -10.52
N ARG A 493 8.01 0.44 -11.21
CA ARG A 493 8.02 0.64 -12.67
C ARG A 493 7.63 -0.62 -13.44
N SER A 494 8.05 -1.79 -12.96
CA SER A 494 7.75 -3.08 -13.60
C SER A 494 6.23 -3.35 -13.68
N GLU A 495 5.45 -2.75 -12.80
CA GLU A 495 4.00 -2.98 -12.69
C GLU A 495 3.13 -1.83 -13.19
N LEU A 496 3.72 -0.75 -13.76
CA LEU A 496 2.94 0.38 -14.30
C LEU A 496 2.01 0.00 -15.46
N GLY A 497 2.22 -1.17 -16.08
CA GLY A 497 1.31 -1.73 -17.08
C GLY A 497 0.02 -2.32 -16.50
N VAL A 498 -0.04 -2.56 -15.19
CA VAL A 498 -1.20 -3.13 -14.50
C VAL A 498 -2.18 -1.99 -14.13
N PRO A 499 -3.38 -1.91 -14.73
CA PRO A 499 -4.25 -0.75 -14.58
C PRO A 499 -4.69 -0.46 -13.13
N SER A 500 -4.84 -1.49 -12.30
CA SER A 500 -5.34 -1.37 -10.92
C SER A 500 -4.37 -0.70 -9.95
N VAL A 501 -3.08 -0.63 -10.28
CA VAL A 501 -2.03 -0.02 -9.46
C VAL A 501 -1.35 1.16 -10.14
N GLN A 502 -1.61 1.36 -11.44
CA GLN A 502 -0.93 2.33 -12.28
C GLN A 502 -0.91 3.74 -11.68
N VAL A 503 -2.05 4.25 -11.21
CA VAL A 503 -2.15 5.59 -10.62
C VAL A 503 -1.31 5.69 -9.35
N ARG A 504 -1.46 4.73 -8.44
CA ARG A 504 -0.74 4.70 -7.16
C ARG A 504 0.77 4.62 -7.37
N PHE A 505 1.23 3.64 -8.14
CA PHE A 505 2.65 3.45 -8.39
C PHE A 505 3.24 4.60 -9.21
N GLY A 506 2.47 5.18 -10.13
CA GLY A 506 2.85 6.37 -10.89
C GLY A 506 3.10 7.58 -9.99
N LEU A 507 2.21 7.87 -9.04
CA LEU A 507 2.35 8.99 -8.11
C LEU A 507 3.50 8.80 -7.11
N ILE A 508 3.73 7.57 -6.64
CA ILE A 508 4.87 7.26 -5.76
C ILE A 508 6.18 7.43 -6.53
N LEU A 509 6.26 6.93 -7.76
CA LEU A 509 7.41 7.13 -8.64
C LEU A 509 7.65 8.60 -8.94
N GLU A 510 6.59 9.37 -9.21
CA GLU A 510 6.69 10.80 -9.39
C GLU A 510 7.32 11.44 -8.13
N ALA A 511 6.76 11.21 -6.95
CA ALA A 511 7.30 11.73 -5.70
C ALA A 511 8.79 11.37 -5.49
N TYR A 512 9.16 10.12 -5.75
CA TYR A 512 10.56 9.68 -5.65
C TYR A 512 11.50 10.41 -6.62
N LEU A 513 11.12 10.46 -7.90
CA LEU A 513 11.94 11.12 -8.94
C LEU A 513 12.04 12.63 -8.71
N LYS A 514 11.02 13.24 -8.08
CA LYS A 514 11.09 14.63 -7.64
C LYS A 514 12.05 14.85 -6.48
N GLY A 515 12.09 13.90 -5.53
CA GLY A 515 12.98 13.97 -4.38
C GLY A 515 14.43 13.55 -4.64
N SER A 516 14.73 12.88 -5.75
CA SER A 516 16.08 12.38 -6.07
C SER A 516 16.50 12.69 -7.53
N PRO A 517 16.65 13.98 -7.91
CA PRO A 517 16.95 14.38 -9.28
C PRO A 517 18.29 13.83 -9.80
N GLU A 518 19.26 13.61 -8.92
CA GLU A 518 20.57 13.07 -9.29
C GLU A 518 20.46 11.62 -9.77
N HIS A 519 19.58 10.82 -9.14
CA HIS A 519 19.36 9.44 -9.54
C HIS A 519 18.59 9.34 -10.86
N VAL A 520 17.73 10.31 -11.18
CA VAL A 520 16.95 10.36 -12.43
C VAL A 520 17.85 10.16 -13.66
N ILE A 521 19.01 10.81 -13.69
CA ILE A 521 19.94 10.73 -14.83
C ILE A 521 20.38 9.29 -15.09
N VAL A 522 20.71 8.56 -14.02
CA VAL A 522 21.15 7.16 -14.09
C VAL A 522 19.98 6.26 -14.51
N LEU A 523 18.80 6.45 -13.91
CA LEU A 523 17.60 5.66 -14.22
C LEU A 523 17.11 5.86 -15.67
N LEU A 524 17.25 7.08 -16.23
CA LEU A 524 16.94 7.36 -17.62
C LEU A 524 17.87 6.59 -18.57
N ARG A 525 19.18 6.57 -18.29
CA ARG A 525 20.14 5.79 -19.09
C ARG A 525 19.83 4.29 -19.05
N GLN A 526 19.52 3.76 -17.88
CA GLN A 526 19.12 2.35 -17.73
C GLN A 526 17.82 2.04 -18.49
N THR A 527 16.83 2.93 -18.38
CA THR A 527 15.56 2.80 -19.11
C THR A 527 15.77 2.83 -20.62
N GLN A 528 16.63 3.71 -21.13
CA GLN A 528 16.97 3.77 -22.54
C GLN A 528 17.65 2.48 -23.02
N CYS A 529 18.59 1.94 -22.23
CA CYS A 529 19.24 0.66 -22.52
C CYS A 529 18.20 -0.48 -22.62
N LEU A 530 17.33 -0.62 -21.62
CA LEU A 530 16.27 -1.63 -21.62
C LEU A 530 15.31 -1.49 -22.79
N HIS A 531 14.99 -0.25 -23.20
CA HIS A 531 14.18 -0.01 -24.38
C HIS A 531 14.85 -0.53 -25.66
N GLN A 532 16.15 -0.28 -25.85
CA GLN A 532 16.90 -0.81 -26.99
C GLN A 532 16.97 -2.35 -26.98
N LEU A 533 17.20 -2.95 -25.81
CA LEU A 533 17.18 -4.41 -25.65
C LEU A 533 15.81 -5.01 -26.01
N LYS A 534 14.72 -4.35 -25.59
CA LYS A 534 13.36 -4.77 -25.96
C LYS A 534 13.14 -4.73 -27.48
N ILE A 535 13.52 -3.63 -28.15
CA ILE A 535 13.43 -3.52 -29.61
C ILE A 535 14.21 -4.65 -30.30
N CYS A 536 15.44 -4.91 -29.85
CA CYS A 536 16.27 -5.97 -30.41
C CYS A 536 15.63 -7.35 -30.20
N SER A 537 15.16 -7.65 -28.99
CA SER A 537 14.44 -8.89 -28.66
C SER A 537 13.21 -9.08 -29.54
N ASP A 538 12.38 -8.04 -29.70
CA ASP A 538 11.15 -8.13 -30.49
C ASP A 538 11.44 -8.35 -31.98
N THR A 539 12.51 -7.76 -32.49
CA THR A 539 13.00 -7.96 -33.87
C THR A 539 13.45 -9.41 -34.07
N VAL A 540 14.25 -9.96 -33.15
CA VAL A 540 14.71 -11.36 -33.22
C VAL A 540 13.52 -12.33 -33.15
N LYS A 541 12.57 -12.09 -32.24
CA LYS A 541 11.36 -12.92 -32.10
C LYS A 541 10.53 -12.92 -33.38
N LYS A 542 10.34 -11.77 -34.03
CA LYS A 542 9.64 -11.65 -35.32
C LYS A 542 10.39 -12.36 -36.46
N GLY A 543 11.70 -12.14 -36.57
CA GLY A 543 12.53 -12.78 -37.61
C GLY A 543 12.59 -14.31 -37.51
N SER A 544 12.46 -14.89 -36.31
CA SER A 544 12.38 -16.35 -36.15
C SER A 544 11.04 -16.94 -36.65
N LYS A 545 9.93 -16.20 -36.49
CA LYS A 545 8.60 -16.65 -36.95
C LYS A 545 8.48 -16.66 -38.47
N GLU A 546 9.12 -15.71 -39.16
CA GLU A 546 9.14 -15.68 -40.63
C GLU A 546 9.95 -16.81 -41.26
N ARG A 547 10.92 -17.40 -40.54
CA ARG A 547 11.66 -18.58 -41.00
C ARG A 547 10.92 -19.89 -40.74
N ALA A 548 10.15 -19.98 -39.65
CA ALA A 548 9.36 -21.17 -39.32
C ALA A 548 8.11 -21.37 -40.23
N GLY A 549 7.59 -20.30 -40.84
CA GLY A 549 6.47 -20.38 -41.80
C GLY A 549 6.88 -20.65 -43.27
N ARG A 550 8.17 -20.89 -43.54
CA ARG A 550 8.71 -21.20 -44.88
C ARG A 550 9.36 -22.58 -44.99
N CYS A 551 9.12 -23.47 -44.02
CA CYS A 551 9.53 -24.87 -44.07
C CYS A 551 8.33 -25.77 -44.31
#